data_AF-A0A661W2W2-F1
#
_entry.id   AF-A0A661W2W2-F1
#
_cell.length_a   1.000
_cell.length_b   1.000
_cell.length_c   1.000
_cell.angle_alpha   90.00
_cell.angle_beta   90.00
_cell.angle_gamma   90.00
#
_symmetry.space_group_name_H-M   'P 1'
#
loop_
_entity.id
_entity.type
_entity.pdbx_description
1 polymer ?
#
loop_
_entity_poly.entity_id
_entity_poly.type
_entity_poly.pdbx_seq_one_letter_code
_entity_poly.pdbx_strand_id
1 'polypeptide(L)' 'MTEQNRTAQHPLWARVLAGLLLALCLLYIGNPSGGVAEVLLDNVPVVGNLDEGVAAYLALMALRYLGVRVPGLSGRRE' A
#
# COMPACT_ATOMS: atom_id res chain seq x y z
N MET A 1 3.49 -27.12 -23.71
CA MET A 1 3.80 -26.02 -22.77
C MET A 1 2.50 -25.43 -22.24
N THR A 2 1.98 -25.93 -21.12
CA THR A 2 0.89 -25.28 -20.37
C THR A 2 1.52 -24.44 -19.28
N GLU A 3 1.83 -23.19 -19.61
CA GLU A 3 2.30 -22.20 -18.65
C GLU A 3 1.10 -21.82 -17.78
N GLN A 4 0.84 -22.64 -16.77
CA GLN A 4 -0.06 -22.28 -15.69
C GLN A 4 0.54 -21.06 -15.00
N ASN A 5 0.03 -19.91 -15.39
CA ASN A 5 0.22 -18.62 -14.77
C ASN A 5 -0.29 -18.74 -13.33
N ARG A 6 0.57 -19.25 -12.43
CA ARG A 6 0.34 -19.31 -10.99
C ARG A 6 0.32 -17.88 -10.48
N THR A 7 -0.81 -17.18 -10.63
CA THR A 7 -1.22 -16.28 -9.57
C THR A 7 -1.41 -17.20 -8.37
N ALA A 8 -0.43 -17.24 -7.47
CA ALA A 8 -0.59 -17.97 -6.21
C ALA A 8 -1.95 -17.55 -5.65
N GLN A 9 -2.91 -18.47 -5.60
CA GLN A 9 -4.26 -18.15 -5.14
C GLN A 9 -4.12 -17.86 -3.65
N HIS A 10 -3.92 -16.58 -3.32
CA HIS A 10 -3.81 -16.15 -1.95
C HIS A 10 -5.10 -16.52 -1.22
N PRO A 11 -5.01 -17.10 -0.02
CA PRO A 11 -6.20 -17.53 0.71
C PRO A 11 -7.10 -16.32 1.01
N LEU A 12 -8.41 -16.53 1.05
CA LEU A 12 -9.41 -15.47 1.15
C LEU A 12 -9.14 -14.52 2.33
N TRP A 13 -8.76 -15.07 3.49
CA TRP A 13 -8.43 -14.29 4.68
C TRP A 13 -7.28 -13.30 4.44
N ALA A 14 -6.27 -13.68 3.65
CA ALA A 14 -5.13 -12.83 3.37
C ALA A 14 -5.50 -11.72 2.37
N ARG A 15 -6.44 -11.98 1.46
CA ARG A 15 -7.00 -10.95 0.57
C ARG A 15 -7.84 -9.95 1.36
N VAL A 16 -8.65 -10.43 2.30
CA VAL A 16 -9.42 -9.57 3.21
C VAL A 16 -8.47 -8.70 4.04
N LEU A 17 -7.41 -9.29 4.60
CA LEU A 17 -6.40 -8.55 5.35
C LEU A 17 -5.71 -7.49 4.50
N ALA A 18 -5.33 -7.81 3.26
CA ALA A 18 -4.73 -6.85 2.34
C ALA A 18 -5.70 -5.70 1.97
N GLY A 19 -7.00 -6.00 1.81
CA GLY A 19 -8.03 -4.98 1.59
C GLY A 19 -8.22 -4.06 2.80
N LEU A 20 -8.24 -4.61 4.00
CA LEU A 20 -8.31 -3.84 5.25
C LEU A 20 -7.07 -2.94 5.41
N LEU A 21 -5.89 -3.48 5.16
CA LEU A 21 -4.63 -2.73 5.20
C LEU A 21 -4.63 -1.58 4.20
N LEU A 22 -5.07 -1.84 2.95
CA LEU A 22 -5.20 -0.82 1.92
C LEU A 22 -6.14 0.31 2.37
N ALA A 23 -7.31 -0.02 2.92
CA ALA A 23 -8.26 0.97 3.41
C ALA A 23 -7.66 1.83 4.55
N LEU A 24 -6.92 1.21 5.47
CA LEU A 24 -6.25 1.92 6.56
C LEU A 24 -5.15 2.86 6.04
N CYS A 25 -4.33 2.42 5.08
CA CYS A 25 -3.32 3.26 4.46
C CYS A 25 -3.94 4.45 3.72
N LEU A 26 -5.03 4.25 2.98
CA LEU A 26 -5.73 5.35 2.30
C LEU A 26 -6.36 6.34 3.28
N LEU A 27 -6.91 5.85 4.39
CA LEU A 27 -7.44 6.70 5.46
C LEU A 27 -6.33 7.51 6.14
N TYR A 28 -5.16 6.91 6.34
CA TYR A 28 -3.97 7.55 6.90
C TYR A 28 -3.44 8.67 6.00
N ILE A 29 -3.18 8.38 4.73
CA ILE A 29 -2.71 9.35 3.73
C ILE A 29 -3.75 10.46 3.51
N GLY A 30 -5.04 10.10 3.54
CA GLY A 30 -6.13 11.06 3.41
C GLY A 30 -6.26 12.03 4.59
N ASN A 31 -5.58 11.74 5.72
CA ASN A 31 -5.51 12.54 6.94
C ASN A 31 -6.79 13.36 7.25
N PRO A 32 -7.95 12.71 7.45
CA PRO A 32 -9.19 13.42 7.77
C PRO A 32 -9.16 14.10 9.15
N SER A 33 -8.16 13.78 9.98
CA SER A 33 -7.94 14.30 11.33
C SER A 33 -7.09 15.57 11.40
N GLY A 34 -6.48 16.03 10.30
CA GLY A 34 -5.82 17.34 10.21
C GLY A 34 -4.69 17.58 11.22
N GLY A 35 -3.77 16.63 11.41
CA GLY A 35 -2.54 16.85 12.18
C GLY A 35 -2.70 16.91 13.71
N VAL A 36 -3.88 16.61 14.25
CA VAL A 36 -4.18 16.81 15.69
C VAL A 36 -3.49 15.77 16.61
N ALA A 37 -2.76 14.80 16.06
CA ALA A 37 -2.07 13.74 16.82
C ALA A 37 -0.65 13.44 16.30
N GLU A 38 0.12 14.46 15.89
CA GLU A 38 1.52 14.30 15.48
C GLU A 38 2.44 14.15 16.71
N VAL A 39 2.54 12.93 17.24
CA VAL A 39 3.44 12.56 18.34
C VAL A 39 4.88 12.29 17.85
N LEU A 40 5.06 12.13 16.54
CA LEU A 40 6.37 12.01 15.89
C LEU A 40 6.71 13.31 15.16
N LEU A 41 8.00 13.62 15.09
CA LEU A 41 8.64 14.86 14.62
C LEU A 41 8.34 15.19 13.14
N ASP A 42 7.08 15.41 12.78
CA ASP A 42 6.60 15.54 11.40
C ASP A 42 6.57 17.00 10.89
N ASN A 43 7.01 17.94 11.73
CA ASN A 43 7.11 19.37 11.39
C ASN A 43 8.45 19.79 10.74
N VAL A 44 9.33 18.83 10.40
CA VAL A 44 10.62 19.16 9.78
C VAL A 44 10.44 19.20 8.26
N PRO A 45 10.50 20.39 7.61
CA PRO A 45 10.45 20.46 6.16
C PRO A 45 11.56 19.59 5.58
N VAL A 46 11.23 18.73 4.61
CA VAL A 46 12.04 17.68 3.96
C VAL A 46 11.88 16.25 4.53
N VAL A 47 11.64 16.06 5.83
CA VAL A 47 11.57 14.70 6.46
C VAL A 47 10.17 14.39 7.02
N GLY A 48 9.36 15.41 7.25
CA GLY A 48 8.06 15.36 7.90
C GLY A 48 6.89 14.90 7.04
N ASN A 49 7.07 13.79 6.31
CA ASN A 49 5.94 13.03 5.75
C ASN A 49 6.36 11.59 5.37
N LEU A 50 7.35 11.06 6.09
CA LEU A 50 7.99 9.79 5.72
C LEU A 50 7.03 8.62 5.95
N ASP A 51 6.21 8.72 6.99
CA ASP A 51 5.17 7.78 7.34
C ASP A 51 4.02 7.77 6.34
N GLU A 52 3.60 8.90 5.77
CA GLU A 52 2.67 8.92 4.64
C GLU A 52 3.29 8.31 3.38
N GLY A 53 4.59 8.53 3.14
CA GLY A 53 5.33 7.85 2.08
C GLY A 53 5.35 6.34 2.26
N VAL A 54 5.55 5.85 3.49
CA VAL A 54 5.46 4.43 3.84
C VAL A 54 4.03 3.90 3.67
N ALA A 55 3.02 4.65 4.11
CA ALA A 55 1.62 4.30 3.93
C ALA A 55 1.26 4.20 2.43
N ALA A 56 1.76 5.12 1.61
CA ALA A 56 1.56 5.09 0.16
C ALA A 56 2.21 3.86 -0.47
N TYR A 57 3.45 3.54 -0.09
CA TYR A 57 4.14 2.35 -0.57
C TYR A 57 3.39 1.05 -0.18
N LEU A 58 2.94 0.95 1.07
CA LEU A 58 2.16 -0.19 1.56
C LEU A 58 0.82 -0.33 0.84
N ALA A 59 0.13 0.78 0.55
CA ALA A 59 -1.10 0.78 -0.25
C ALA A 59 -0.85 0.21 -1.66
N LEU A 60 0.23 0.63 -2.33
CA LEU A 60 0.58 0.12 -3.67
C LEU A 60 0.94 -1.38 -3.65
N MET A 61 1.60 -1.84 -2.59
CA MET A 61 1.89 -3.26 -2.39
C MET A 61 0.63 -4.09 -2.11
N ALA A 62 -0.31 -3.56 -1.32
CA ALA A 62 -1.59 -4.20 -1.05
C ALA A 62 -2.45 -4.29 -2.33
N LEU A 63 -2.47 -3.23 -3.15
CA LEU A 63 -3.12 -3.25 -4.47
C LEU A 63 -2.54 -4.33 -5.38
N ARG A 64 -1.21 -4.43 -5.45
CA ARG A 64 -0.52 -5.48 -6.20
C ARG A 64 -0.84 -6.88 -5.67
N TYR A 65 -0.90 -7.06 -4.34
CA TYR A 65 -1.27 -8.31 -3.70
C TYR A 65 -2.72 -8.72 -4.04
N LEU A 66 -3.62 -7.75 -4.16
CA LEU A 66 -5.01 -7.97 -4.57
C LEU A 66 -5.18 -8.22 -6.08
N GLY A 67 -4.10 -8.14 -6.86
CA GLY A 67 -4.10 -8.36 -8.31
C GLY A 67 -4.39 -7.10 -9.12
N VAL A 68 -4.43 -5.93 -8.50
CA VAL A 68 -4.56 -4.65 -9.22
C VAL A 68 -3.23 -4.32 -9.89
N ARG A 69 -3.27 -4.01 -11.19
CA ARG A 69 -2.08 -3.58 -11.94
C ARG A 69 -1.77 -2.13 -11.62
N VAL A 70 -0.64 -1.92 -10.96
CA VAL A 70 -0.09 -0.58 -10.66
C VAL A 70 0.97 -0.23 -11.72
N PRO A 71 0.74 0.80 -12.56
CA PRO A 71 1.74 1.26 -13.54
C PRO A 71 3.05 1.64 -12.86
N GLY A 72 4.20 1.26 -13.43
CA GLY A 72 5.53 1.60 -12.91
C GLY A 72 6.07 0.70 -11.78
N LEU A 73 5.22 -0.10 -11.12
CA LEU A 73 5.60 -1.05 -10.06
C LEU A 73 5.61 -2.51 -10.51
N SER A 74 5.15 -2.79 -11.74
CA SER A 74 5.23 -4.11 -12.35
C SER A 74 6.62 -4.29 -12.93
N GLY A 75 7.40 -5.20 -12.35
CA GLY A 75 8.75 -5.51 -12.82
C GLY A 75 8.71 -5.79 -14.32
N ARG A 76 9.53 -5.05 -15.07
CA ARG A 76 9.81 -5.30 -16.48
C ARG A 76 10.15 -6.80 -16.59
N ARG A 77 9.24 -7.58 -17.19
CA ARG A 77 9.61 -8.91 -17.71
C ARG A 77 10.40 -8.63 -18.97
N GLU A 78 11.72 -8.66 -18.84
CA GLU A 78 12.61 -9.06 -19.92
C GLU A 78 12.59 -10.59 -20.05
#